data_AF-A0A3D3FCI8-F1
#
_entry.id   AF-A0A3D3FCI8-F1
#
_cell.length_a   1.000
_cell.length_b   1.000
_cell.length_c   1.000
_cell.angle_alpha   90.00
_cell.angle_beta   90.00
_cell.angle_gamma   90.00
#
_symmetry.space_group_name_H-M   'P 1'
#
loop_
_entity.id
_entity.type
_entity.pdbx_description
1 polymer ?
#
loop_
_entity_poly.entity_id
_entity_poly.type
_entity_poly.pdbx_seq_one_letter_code
_entity_poly.pdbx_strand_id
1 'polypeptide(L)'
;MEICSGFKNGTGMRALADKYELRDYQKECLTAIQNAGAGNHLSVMATGLGKTVTFTHIPLPDGKRMLIISHRQELVHQPEKYFSCPVGFELGSEHSHGEQIVSASVQSLIRRLDFFKPDDFYIIVWDEAHHAAAKSYRQIMNYFHPYQNIGFTATPNRGDHVRLDNVFEDIIFDRDIQFGIQNGYLSNVFCRRVDIGYNLQQVHTRSGDFCQEELSEAMAGTAKGIAEAYRDYAVGSTLIFTINVKEANEIAELIPNSVAVTAKTDRQERANIIRQFTAGEIPCLVNCMVFTEGTDIPRVQTVMIARPTKNDSLYTQMVGRGLRIFPGKGKLNLIDCVGVSKNNELCTAPSLLGIDLKNVPANKLKNIQGDLFDLPLKVKQAVNGPESWIMGTEIVDLWAKEQKYNLHNINWTQMPDGGLILPLSRHKKFSIPAQDAVGRVHFPGGQVVSMQTALDRALVQLQRDYGDKKMLWDRNRVKRWGSQPISEKQQRIIKKHFPEFDTETLTKQQAAQIINHILYDNSQ
;
A
#
# COMPACT_ATOMS: atom_id res chain seq x y z
N MET A 1 -11.11 -42.84 -7.42
CA MET A 1 -10.88 -43.45 -8.75
C MET A 1 -12.19 -43.35 -9.51
N GLU A 2 -12.11 -42.96 -10.78
CA GLU A 2 -13.22 -42.72 -11.73
C GLU A 2 -14.11 -41.49 -11.51
N ILE A 3 -13.59 -40.29 -11.84
CA ILE A 3 -14.27 -39.32 -12.72
C ILE A 3 -13.18 -38.60 -13.52
N CYS A 4 -12.66 -39.27 -14.55
CA CYS A 4 -11.68 -38.74 -15.51
C CYS A 4 -11.96 -39.32 -16.89
N SER A 5 -12.98 -38.82 -17.59
CA SER A 5 -13.11 -39.01 -19.04
C SER A 5 -14.16 -38.05 -19.59
N GLY A 6 -13.71 -36.93 -20.17
CA GLY A 6 -14.64 -35.98 -20.77
C GLY A 6 -14.07 -34.64 -21.20
N PHE A 7 -12.76 -34.51 -21.41
CA PHE A 7 -12.17 -33.32 -22.06
C PHE A 7 -11.12 -33.78 -23.07
N LYS A 8 -11.59 -34.20 -24.24
CA LYS A 8 -10.77 -34.38 -25.43
C LYS A 8 -11.47 -33.69 -26.59
N ASN A 9 -10.91 -32.56 -27.01
CA ASN A 9 -10.90 -31.97 -28.36
C ASN A 9 -11.14 -30.45 -28.38
N GLY A 10 -10.12 -29.70 -27.94
CA GLY A 10 -9.95 -28.27 -28.23
C GLY A 10 -8.48 -28.04 -28.64
N THR A 11 -8.17 -28.22 -29.91
CA THR A 11 -6.80 -28.27 -30.45
C THR A 11 -6.13 -26.90 -30.63
N GLY A 12 -6.84 -25.79 -30.37
CA GLY A 12 -6.30 -24.42 -30.53
C GLY A 12 -5.61 -23.82 -29.30
N MET A 13 -6.07 -24.12 -28.08
CA MET A 13 -5.51 -23.53 -26.84
C MET A 13 -4.29 -24.27 -26.29
N ARG A 14 -4.00 -25.48 -26.78
CA ARG A 14 -2.92 -26.33 -26.22
C ARG A 14 -1.51 -25.89 -26.62
N ALA A 15 -1.34 -25.17 -27.72
CA ALA A 15 -0.03 -24.99 -28.37
C ALA A 15 0.90 -23.93 -27.73
N LEU A 16 0.45 -23.16 -26.72
CA LEU A 16 1.32 -22.20 -25.99
C LEU A 16 1.49 -22.50 -24.50
N ALA A 17 0.77 -23.48 -23.95
CA ALA A 17 1.05 -23.98 -22.60
C ALA A 17 2.51 -24.45 -22.47
N ASP A 18 3.16 -24.80 -23.60
CA ASP A 18 4.55 -25.22 -23.67
C ASP A 18 5.59 -24.08 -23.71
N LYS A 19 5.19 -22.80 -23.84
CA LYS A 19 6.15 -21.66 -23.92
C LYS A 19 6.38 -20.96 -22.57
N TYR A 20 5.43 -21.05 -21.65
CA TYR A 20 5.51 -20.44 -20.33
C TYR A 20 5.12 -21.46 -19.26
N GLU A 21 6.11 -22.04 -18.59
CA GLU A 21 5.86 -22.89 -17.44
C GLU A 21 5.38 -22.03 -16.26
N LEU A 22 4.09 -22.18 -15.91
CA LEU A 22 3.50 -21.50 -14.76
C LEU A 22 4.14 -21.99 -13.46
N ARG A 23 4.42 -21.05 -12.57
CA ARG A 23 4.85 -21.34 -11.20
C ARG A 23 3.69 -21.91 -10.39
N ASP A 24 3.99 -22.63 -9.32
CA ASP A 24 2.99 -23.36 -8.56
C ASP A 24 1.90 -22.44 -7.99
N TYR A 25 2.27 -21.27 -7.45
CA TYR A 25 1.28 -20.29 -6.98
C TYR A 25 0.40 -19.72 -8.11
N GLN A 26 0.88 -19.66 -9.35
CA GLN A 26 0.07 -19.22 -10.48
C GLN A 26 -0.95 -20.31 -10.83
N LYS A 27 -0.57 -21.59 -10.78
CA LYS A 27 -1.49 -22.72 -10.93
C LYS A 27 -2.54 -22.74 -9.81
N GLU A 28 -2.12 -22.53 -8.56
CA GLU A 28 -3.03 -22.38 -7.42
C GLU A 28 -4.04 -21.25 -7.62
N CYS A 29 -3.59 -20.09 -8.13
CA CYS A 29 -4.46 -18.97 -8.47
C CYS A 29 -5.51 -19.36 -9.51
N LEU A 30 -5.11 -20.04 -10.58
CA LEU A 30 -6.03 -20.52 -11.62
C LEU A 30 -7.04 -21.52 -11.07
N THR A 31 -6.61 -22.44 -10.22
CA THR A 31 -7.53 -23.38 -9.55
C THR A 31 -8.50 -22.66 -8.62
N ALA A 32 -8.05 -21.66 -7.86
CA ALA A 32 -8.93 -20.86 -7.01
C ALA A 32 -9.99 -20.11 -7.84
N ILE A 33 -9.59 -19.52 -8.98
CA ILE A 33 -10.51 -18.85 -9.92
C ILE A 33 -11.55 -19.83 -10.46
N GLN A 34 -11.14 -21.04 -10.86
CA GLN A 34 -12.07 -22.07 -11.35
C GLN A 34 -13.06 -22.51 -10.27
N ASN A 35 -12.61 -22.66 -9.03
CA ASN A 35 -13.44 -23.13 -7.92
C ASN A 35 -14.41 -22.05 -7.41
N ALA A 36 -14.08 -20.77 -7.55
CA ALA A 36 -14.91 -19.67 -7.08
C ALA A 36 -16.27 -19.60 -7.81
N GLY A 37 -16.31 -20.03 -9.08
CA GLY A 37 -17.54 -20.07 -9.87
C GLY A 37 -18.02 -18.67 -10.28
N ALA A 38 -19.34 -18.48 -10.32
CA ALA A 38 -19.94 -17.22 -10.74
C ALA A 38 -19.85 -16.15 -9.65
N GLY A 39 -19.55 -14.91 -10.03
CA GLY A 39 -19.51 -13.78 -9.10
C GLY A 39 -18.37 -12.81 -9.35
N ASN A 40 -18.17 -11.90 -8.39
CA ASN A 40 -17.12 -10.89 -8.43
C ASN A 40 -16.01 -11.22 -7.43
N HIS A 41 -14.89 -11.74 -7.92
CA HIS A 41 -13.80 -12.24 -7.09
C HIS A 41 -12.54 -11.38 -7.22
N LEU A 42 -11.78 -11.27 -6.13
CA LEU A 42 -10.50 -10.58 -6.10
C LEU A 42 -9.33 -11.57 -5.93
N SER A 43 -8.31 -11.41 -6.75
CA SER A 43 -7.01 -12.07 -6.64
C SER A 43 -5.93 -11.03 -6.31
N VAL A 44 -5.31 -11.20 -5.14
CA VAL A 44 -4.21 -10.35 -4.68
C VAL A 44 -2.88 -10.99 -5.08
N MET A 45 -2.11 -10.28 -5.89
CA MET A 45 -0.82 -10.72 -6.40
C MET A 45 0.16 -9.54 -6.45
N ALA A 46 1.24 -9.65 -5.70
CA ALA A 46 2.27 -8.62 -5.68
C ALA A 46 2.88 -8.33 -7.06
N THR A 47 3.33 -7.09 -7.23
CA THR A 47 4.03 -6.69 -8.45
C THR A 47 5.33 -7.49 -8.58
N GLY A 48 5.54 -8.08 -9.76
CA GLY A 48 6.67 -8.99 -10.02
C GLY A 48 6.31 -10.48 -9.92
N LEU A 49 5.14 -10.86 -9.38
CA LEU A 49 4.66 -12.24 -9.35
C LEU A 49 3.93 -12.69 -10.64
N GLY A 50 4.02 -11.89 -11.71
CA GLY A 50 3.47 -12.29 -13.02
C GLY A 50 1.94 -12.30 -13.08
N LYS A 51 1.28 -11.23 -12.58
CA LYS A 51 -0.17 -11.00 -12.73
C LYS A 51 -0.66 -11.24 -14.17
N THR A 52 -0.03 -10.56 -15.12
CA THR A 52 -0.39 -10.66 -16.54
C THR A 52 -0.28 -12.08 -17.06
N VAL A 53 0.82 -12.78 -16.77
CA VAL A 53 0.97 -14.19 -17.15
C VAL A 53 -0.15 -15.04 -16.55
N THR A 54 -0.51 -14.79 -15.30
CA THR A 54 -1.51 -15.61 -14.60
C THR A 54 -2.89 -15.42 -15.20
N PHE A 55 -3.35 -14.18 -15.39
CA PHE A 55 -4.71 -13.95 -15.89
C PHE A 55 -4.87 -14.33 -17.37
N THR A 56 -3.81 -14.28 -18.18
CA THR A 56 -3.90 -14.73 -19.59
C THR A 56 -3.98 -16.25 -19.72
N HIS A 57 -3.72 -16.99 -18.65
CA HIS A 57 -3.86 -18.45 -18.59
C HIS A 57 -5.17 -18.89 -17.92
N ILE A 58 -6.09 -17.96 -17.63
CA ILE A 58 -7.43 -18.31 -17.16
C ILE A 58 -8.14 -19.13 -18.25
N PRO A 59 -8.59 -20.35 -17.95
CA PRO A 59 -9.22 -21.20 -18.94
C PRO A 59 -10.57 -20.62 -19.34
N LEU A 60 -10.79 -20.53 -20.65
CA LEU A 60 -12.00 -19.99 -21.25
C LEU A 60 -12.76 -21.13 -21.95
N PRO A 61 -14.06 -21.34 -21.69
CA PRO A 61 -14.83 -22.36 -22.40
C PRO A 61 -14.91 -22.07 -23.90
N ASP A 62 -15.05 -23.12 -24.71
CA ASP A 62 -15.14 -23.00 -26.17
C ASP A 62 -16.28 -22.07 -26.60
N GLY A 63 -15.98 -21.17 -27.54
CA GLY A 63 -16.94 -20.18 -28.06
C GLY A 63 -17.27 -19.04 -27.09
N LYS A 64 -16.72 -19.02 -25.87
CA LYS A 64 -16.85 -17.89 -24.94
C LYS A 64 -15.76 -16.86 -25.17
N ARG A 65 -16.05 -15.60 -24.81
CA ARG A 65 -15.16 -14.46 -24.95
C ARG A 65 -14.69 -13.94 -23.60
N MET A 66 -13.50 -13.37 -23.56
CA MET A 66 -12.91 -12.73 -22.38
C MET A 66 -12.59 -11.27 -22.68
N LEU A 67 -12.90 -10.39 -21.73
CA LEU A 67 -12.49 -8.98 -21.75
C LEU A 67 -11.41 -8.74 -20.69
N ILE A 68 -10.31 -8.10 -21.07
CA ILE A 68 -9.24 -7.68 -20.17
C ILE A 68 -9.24 -6.16 -20.11
N ILE A 69 -9.53 -5.62 -18.93
CA ILE A 69 -9.62 -4.17 -18.70
C ILE A 69 -8.34 -3.71 -18.02
N SER A 70 -7.68 -2.73 -18.64
CA SER A 70 -6.48 -2.08 -18.10
C SER A 70 -6.74 -0.61 -17.80
N HIS A 71 -6.17 -0.11 -16.70
CA HIS A 71 -6.30 1.30 -16.31
C HIS A 71 -5.53 2.24 -17.25
N ARG A 72 -4.37 1.78 -17.75
CA ARG A 72 -3.46 2.56 -18.59
C ARG A 72 -3.41 2.03 -20.01
N GLN A 73 -3.28 2.95 -20.96
CA GLN A 73 -3.24 2.66 -22.38
C GLN A 73 -2.03 1.78 -22.75
N GLU A 74 -0.89 2.02 -22.11
CA GLU A 74 0.36 1.29 -22.35
C GLU A 74 0.29 -0.20 -21.97
N LEU A 75 -0.69 -0.58 -21.14
CA LEU A 75 -0.90 -1.97 -20.69
C LEU A 75 -1.80 -2.76 -21.62
N VAL A 76 -2.60 -2.11 -22.47
CA VAL A 76 -3.63 -2.78 -23.28
C VAL A 76 -3.05 -3.80 -24.26
N HIS A 77 -1.88 -3.53 -24.85
CA HIS A 77 -1.23 -4.49 -25.75
C HIS A 77 -0.39 -5.55 -25.02
N GLN A 78 -0.13 -5.39 -23.72
CA GLN A 78 0.78 -6.27 -22.99
C GLN A 78 0.31 -7.73 -22.92
N PRO A 79 -0.99 -8.05 -22.75
CA PRO A 79 -1.47 -9.43 -22.71
C PRO A 79 -1.27 -10.21 -24.02
N GLU A 80 -1.20 -9.53 -25.17
CA GLU A 80 -1.15 -10.14 -26.51
C GLU A 80 -0.06 -11.22 -26.63
N LYS A 81 1.13 -10.94 -26.10
CA LYS A 81 2.28 -11.86 -26.19
C LYS A 81 2.09 -13.20 -25.48
N TYR A 82 1.06 -13.33 -24.64
CA TYR A 82 0.74 -14.55 -23.90
C TYR A 82 -0.40 -15.36 -24.54
N PHE A 83 -1.04 -14.83 -25.60
CA PHE A 83 -2.10 -15.53 -26.33
C PHE A 83 -1.59 -16.06 -27.68
N SER A 84 -2.11 -17.21 -28.10
CA SER A 84 -1.85 -17.80 -29.43
C SER A 84 -2.88 -17.38 -30.46
N CYS A 85 -4.03 -16.87 -30.00
CA CYS A 85 -5.10 -16.38 -30.84
C CYS A 85 -5.00 -14.86 -31.03
N PRO A 86 -5.63 -14.31 -32.08
CA PRO A 86 -5.76 -12.87 -32.24
C PRO A 86 -6.45 -12.25 -31.03
N VAL A 87 -5.91 -11.13 -30.56
CA VAL A 87 -6.47 -10.30 -29.49
C VAL A 87 -7.03 -9.03 -30.13
N GLY A 88 -8.30 -8.72 -29.86
CA GLY A 88 -8.92 -7.46 -30.27
C GLY A 88 -8.57 -6.34 -29.29
N PHE A 89 -8.45 -5.11 -29.78
CA PHE A 89 -8.06 -3.96 -28.95
C PHE A 89 -9.10 -2.85 -28.98
N GLU A 90 -9.46 -2.34 -27.80
CA GLU A 90 -10.30 -1.15 -27.63
C GLU A 90 -9.45 0.00 -27.04
N LEU A 91 -8.72 0.69 -27.92
CA LEU A 91 -7.78 1.76 -27.55
C LEU A 91 -7.73 2.86 -28.62
N GLY A 92 -7.96 4.13 -28.24
CA GLY A 92 -7.76 5.26 -29.15
C GLY A 92 -8.62 5.17 -30.43
N SER A 93 -8.00 4.83 -31.57
CA SER A 93 -8.65 4.59 -32.86
C SER A 93 -8.77 3.10 -33.24
N GLU A 94 -8.20 2.21 -32.44
CA GLU A 94 -8.27 0.76 -32.64
C GLU A 94 -9.61 0.22 -32.15
N HIS A 95 -10.13 -0.81 -32.80
CA HIS A 95 -11.40 -1.46 -32.50
C HIS A 95 -11.24 -2.98 -32.60
N SER A 96 -11.94 -3.70 -31.73
CA SER A 96 -12.11 -5.14 -31.83
C SER A 96 -13.16 -5.50 -32.89
N HIS A 97 -12.99 -6.65 -33.53
CA HIS A 97 -13.82 -7.14 -34.63
C HIS A 97 -14.43 -8.53 -34.35
N GLY A 98 -14.65 -8.82 -33.06
CA GLY A 98 -15.30 -10.05 -32.61
C GLY A 98 -14.33 -11.13 -32.12
N GLU A 99 -13.08 -10.75 -31.82
CA GLU A 99 -12.08 -11.65 -31.27
C GLU A 99 -12.55 -12.29 -29.97
N GLN A 100 -12.03 -13.50 -29.72
CA GLN A 100 -12.32 -14.25 -28.50
C GLN A 100 -11.79 -13.54 -27.26
N ILE A 101 -10.61 -12.93 -27.39
CA ILE A 101 -9.97 -12.16 -26.33
C ILE A 101 -9.98 -10.70 -26.78
N VAL A 102 -10.53 -9.82 -25.94
CA VAL A 102 -10.51 -8.37 -26.16
C VAL A 102 -9.76 -7.72 -25.01
N SER A 103 -8.81 -6.84 -25.29
CA SER A 103 -8.17 -5.99 -24.30
C SER A 103 -8.53 -4.53 -24.51
N ALA A 104 -8.89 -3.83 -23.43
CA ALA A 104 -9.48 -2.52 -23.50
C ALA A 104 -8.92 -1.58 -22.43
N SER A 105 -8.78 -0.30 -22.79
CA SER A 105 -8.64 0.75 -21.78
C SER A 105 -10.02 1.17 -21.27
N VAL A 106 -10.10 1.48 -19.97
CA VAL A 106 -11.35 1.96 -19.34
C VAL A 106 -11.94 3.18 -20.08
N GLN A 107 -11.11 4.13 -20.47
CA GLN A 107 -11.52 5.37 -21.14
C GLN A 107 -12.12 5.13 -22.53
N SER A 108 -11.54 4.23 -23.33
CA SER A 108 -12.06 3.90 -24.65
C SER A 108 -13.34 3.09 -24.55
N LEU A 109 -13.39 2.08 -23.66
CA LEU A 109 -14.51 1.17 -23.55
C LEU A 109 -15.81 1.86 -23.14
N ILE A 110 -15.75 2.81 -22.19
CA ILE A 110 -16.92 3.58 -21.74
C ILE A 110 -17.64 4.30 -22.89
N ARG A 111 -16.88 4.76 -23.88
CA ARG A 111 -17.42 5.48 -25.04
C ARG A 111 -17.97 4.55 -26.12
N ARG A 112 -17.81 3.24 -25.92
CA ARG A 112 -18.05 2.20 -26.92
C ARG A 112 -18.89 1.05 -26.39
N LEU A 113 -19.49 1.19 -25.20
CA LEU A 113 -20.30 0.14 -24.58
C LEU A 113 -21.42 -0.34 -25.53
N ASP A 114 -22.06 0.58 -26.26
CA ASP A 114 -23.16 0.26 -27.18
C ASP A 114 -22.75 -0.61 -28.39
N PHE A 115 -21.46 -0.79 -28.66
CA PHE A 115 -20.97 -1.72 -29.69
C PHE A 115 -20.90 -3.16 -29.21
N PHE A 116 -21.01 -3.39 -27.91
CA PHE A 116 -21.01 -4.72 -27.31
C PHE A 116 -22.40 -5.05 -26.79
N LYS A 117 -22.70 -6.33 -26.59
CA LYS A 117 -23.88 -6.74 -25.82
C LYS A 117 -23.53 -6.89 -24.34
N PRO A 118 -24.47 -6.68 -23.41
CA PRO A 118 -24.25 -6.91 -21.98
C PRO A 118 -23.68 -8.30 -21.64
N ASP A 119 -24.01 -9.32 -22.43
CA ASP A 119 -23.62 -10.73 -22.24
C ASP A 119 -22.50 -11.20 -23.19
N ASP A 120 -21.84 -10.27 -23.90
CA ASP A 120 -20.80 -10.61 -24.89
C ASP A 120 -19.58 -11.32 -24.28
N PHE A 121 -19.27 -11.04 -23.01
CA PHE A 121 -18.09 -11.56 -22.33
C PHE A 121 -18.48 -12.50 -21.20
N TYR A 122 -17.88 -13.69 -21.21
CA TYR A 122 -18.09 -14.71 -20.18
C TYR A 122 -17.24 -14.44 -18.94
N ILE A 123 -16.01 -13.95 -19.14
CA ILE A 123 -15.08 -13.55 -18.08
C ILE A 123 -14.63 -12.12 -18.35
N ILE A 124 -14.62 -11.29 -17.32
CA ILE A 124 -13.98 -9.97 -17.35
C ILE A 124 -12.86 -9.94 -16.31
N VAL A 125 -11.65 -9.68 -16.78
CA VAL A 125 -10.45 -9.50 -15.97
C VAL A 125 -10.23 -7.99 -15.77
N TRP A 126 -10.09 -7.58 -14.51
CA TRP A 126 -9.83 -6.19 -14.13
C TRP A 126 -8.41 -6.06 -13.58
N ASP A 127 -7.47 -5.53 -14.37
CA ASP A 127 -6.14 -5.20 -13.84
C ASP A 127 -6.18 -3.88 -13.05
N GLU A 128 -5.37 -3.82 -12.00
CA GLU A 128 -5.42 -2.78 -10.98
C GLU A 128 -6.83 -2.58 -10.41
N ALA A 129 -7.45 -3.69 -10.01
CA ALA A 129 -8.82 -3.75 -9.49
C ALA A 129 -9.08 -2.85 -8.27
N HIS A 130 -8.04 -2.33 -7.62
CA HIS A 130 -8.18 -1.30 -6.59
C HIS A 130 -8.85 0.00 -7.10
N HIS A 131 -8.92 0.21 -8.42
CA HIS A 131 -9.68 1.30 -9.05
C HIS A 131 -11.18 1.05 -9.21
N ALA A 132 -11.68 -0.15 -8.89
CA ALA A 132 -13.03 -0.57 -9.28
C ALA A 132 -14.17 0.27 -8.66
N ALA A 133 -13.91 1.00 -7.57
CA ALA A 133 -14.87 1.93 -6.99
C ALA A 133 -15.05 3.23 -7.80
N ALA A 134 -14.17 3.52 -8.76
CA ALA A 134 -14.28 4.72 -9.60
C ALA A 134 -15.54 4.68 -10.48
N LYS A 135 -16.15 5.85 -10.72
CA LYS A 135 -17.38 5.98 -11.52
C LYS A 135 -17.26 5.32 -12.90
N SER A 136 -16.09 5.46 -13.53
CA SER A 136 -15.77 4.86 -14.83
C SER A 136 -15.80 3.32 -14.79
N TYR A 137 -15.19 2.71 -13.78
CA TYR A 137 -15.21 1.26 -13.60
C TYR A 137 -16.62 0.76 -13.34
N ARG A 138 -17.35 1.40 -12.41
CA ARG A 138 -18.74 1.06 -12.10
C ARG A 138 -19.65 1.13 -13.34
N GLN A 139 -19.43 2.09 -14.23
CA GLN A 139 -20.23 2.19 -15.46
C GLN A 139 -20.06 0.94 -16.34
N ILE A 140 -18.83 0.44 -16.49
CA ILE A 140 -18.55 -0.77 -17.27
C ILE A 140 -19.11 -2.00 -16.53
N MET A 141 -18.90 -2.11 -15.22
CA MET A 141 -19.40 -3.23 -14.40
C MET A 141 -20.92 -3.32 -14.37
N ASN A 142 -21.62 -2.18 -14.40
CA ASN A 142 -23.09 -2.15 -14.45
C ASN A 142 -23.65 -2.47 -15.84
N TYR A 143 -22.82 -2.37 -16.89
CA TYR A 143 -23.23 -2.62 -18.27
C TYR A 143 -23.11 -4.10 -18.63
N PHE A 144 -21.96 -4.72 -18.30
CA PHE A 144 -21.70 -6.12 -18.62
C PHE A 144 -22.15 -7.06 -17.50
N HIS A 145 -22.66 -8.24 -17.88
CA HIS A 145 -23.11 -9.29 -16.98
C HIS A 145 -22.35 -10.61 -17.24
N PRO A 146 -21.03 -10.65 -16.98
CA PRO A 146 -20.26 -11.87 -17.19
C PRO A 146 -20.63 -12.94 -16.17
N TYR A 147 -20.27 -14.19 -16.49
CA TYR A 147 -20.33 -15.27 -15.49
C TYR A 147 -19.36 -14.99 -14.34
N GLN A 148 -18.17 -14.46 -14.64
CA GLN A 148 -17.15 -14.17 -13.64
C GLN A 148 -16.47 -12.82 -13.88
N ASN A 149 -16.40 -11.99 -12.83
CA ASN A 149 -15.49 -10.84 -12.77
C ASN A 149 -14.30 -11.22 -11.88
N ILE A 150 -13.08 -11.01 -12.40
CA ILE A 150 -11.86 -11.32 -11.67
C ILE A 150 -10.99 -10.08 -11.59
N GLY A 151 -10.89 -9.50 -10.40
CA GLY A 151 -9.98 -8.40 -10.13
C GLY A 151 -8.58 -8.89 -9.81
N PHE A 152 -7.56 -8.29 -10.41
CA PHE A 152 -6.16 -8.47 -10.04
C PHE A 152 -5.60 -7.18 -9.45
N THR A 153 -5.00 -7.26 -8.26
CA THR A 153 -4.37 -6.09 -7.62
C THR A 153 -3.17 -6.51 -6.78
N ALA A 154 -2.18 -5.63 -6.64
CA ALA A 154 -1.10 -5.83 -5.67
C ALA A 154 -1.48 -5.38 -4.25
N THR A 155 -2.50 -4.51 -4.14
CA THR A 155 -2.93 -3.91 -2.88
C THR A 155 -4.45 -4.00 -2.78
N PRO A 156 -5.00 -4.81 -1.86
CA PRO A 156 -6.44 -4.88 -1.63
C PRO A 156 -6.96 -3.67 -0.83
N ASN A 157 -6.11 -3.06 0.01
CA ASN A 157 -6.47 -1.89 0.79
C ASN A 157 -6.09 -0.61 0.03
N ARG A 158 -7.07 0.27 -0.24
CA ARG A 158 -6.80 1.61 -0.79
C ARG A 158 -6.35 2.55 0.33
N GLY A 159 -5.42 3.46 0.01
CA GLY A 159 -4.98 4.52 0.93
C GLY A 159 -6.05 5.56 1.30
N ASP A 160 -7.25 5.49 0.72
CA ASP A 160 -8.39 6.37 1.06
C ASP A 160 -9.38 5.72 2.05
N HIS A 161 -9.03 4.59 2.66
CA HIS A 161 -9.88 3.84 3.60
C HIS A 161 -11.25 3.41 3.04
N VAL A 162 -11.48 3.54 1.71
CA VAL A 162 -12.68 3.04 1.04
C VAL A 162 -12.44 1.58 0.64
N ARG A 163 -13.24 0.70 1.21
CA ARG A 163 -13.16 -0.74 0.97
C ARG A 163 -13.58 -1.11 -0.45
N LEU A 164 -12.96 -2.17 -0.97
CA LEU A 164 -13.35 -2.86 -2.22
C LEU A 164 -14.63 -3.69 -2.07
N ASP A 165 -15.20 -3.74 -0.87
CA ASP A 165 -16.42 -4.47 -0.48
C ASP A 165 -17.69 -4.08 -1.26
N ASN A 166 -17.68 -2.92 -1.90
CA ASN A 166 -18.80 -2.48 -2.74
C ASN A 166 -18.78 -3.07 -4.16
N VAL A 167 -17.73 -3.82 -4.53
CA VAL A 167 -17.51 -4.26 -5.91
C VAL A 167 -17.15 -5.74 -6.01
N PHE A 168 -16.24 -6.23 -5.17
CA PHE A 168 -15.86 -7.64 -5.11
C PHE A 168 -16.39 -8.28 -3.83
N GLU A 169 -16.85 -9.53 -3.94
CA GLU A 169 -17.54 -10.28 -2.89
C GLU A 169 -16.54 -10.94 -1.92
N ASP A 170 -15.41 -11.42 -2.45
CA ASP A 170 -14.40 -12.15 -1.70
C ASP A 170 -12.98 -12.01 -2.28
N ILE A 171 -11.98 -12.39 -1.48
CA ILE A 171 -10.60 -12.57 -1.91
C ILE A 171 -10.35 -14.08 -2.03
N ILE A 172 -10.24 -14.57 -3.26
CA ILE A 172 -10.11 -16.01 -3.56
C ILE A 172 -8.65 -16.47 -3.58
N PHE A 173 -7.71 -15.54 -3.69
CA PHE A 173 -6.28 -15.83 -3.75
C PHE A 173 -5.47 -14.63 -3.25
N ASP A 174 -4.42 -14.89 -2.46
CA ASP A 174 -3.55 -13.85 -1.90
C ASP A 174 -2.08 -14.30 -1.86
N ARG A 175 -1.22 -13.60 -2.61
CA ARG A 175 0.24 -13.73 -2.59
C ARG A 175 0.88 -12.34 -2.66
N ASP A 176 1.33 -11.86 -1.53
CA ASP A 176 1.93 -10.54 -1.37
C ASP A 176 3.46 -10.53 -1.63
N ILE A 177 4.10 -9.39 -1.35
CA ILE A 177 5.55 -9.23 -1.49
C ILE A 177 6.28 -10.18 -0.52
N GLN A 178 5.75 -10.35 0.70
CA GLN A 178 6.36 -11.22 1.70
C GLN A 178 6.45 -12.66 1.20
N PHE A 179 5.34 -13.21 0.68
CA PHE A 179 5.33 -14.51 0.03
C PHE A 179 6.36 -14.59 -1.10
N GLY A 180 6.38 -13.59 -1.98
CA GLY A 180 7.27 -13.57 -3.14
C GLY A 180 8.75 -13.63 -2.76
N ILE A 181 9.16 -12.91 -1.72
CA ILE A 181 10.55 -12.91 -1.25
C ILE A 181 10.87 -14.21 -0.51
N GLN A 182 10.02 -14.64 0.42
CA GLN A 182 10.26 -15.84 1.23
C GLN A 182 10.38 -17.13 0.40
N ASN A 183 9.64 -17.21 -0.70
CA ASN A 183 9.67 -18.36 -1.61
C ASN A 183 10.67 -18.20 -2.77
N GLY A 184 11.51 -17.15 -2.75
CA GLY A 184 12.54 -16.95 -3.77
C GLY A 184 12.00 -16.64 -5.16
N TYR A 185 10.80 -16.09 -5.27
CA TYR A 185 10.24 -15.57 -6.53
C TYR A 185 10.56 -14.09 -6.77
N LEU A 186 10.87 -13.36 -5.70
CA LEU A 186 11.30 -11.96 -5.68
C LEU A 186 12.63 -11.84 -4.92
N SER A 187 13.39 -10.81 -5.24
CA SER A 187 14.63 -10.45 -4.54
C SER A 187 14.30 -9.91 -3.14
N ASN A 188 15.11 -10.28 -2.14
CA ASN A 188 15.07 -9.62 -0.84
C ASN A 188 15.44 -8.13 -0.96
N VAL A 189 15.04 -7.31 0.02
CA VAL A 189 15.17 -5.85 -0.03
C VAL A 189 15.97 -5.34 1.16
N PHE A 190 16.98 -4.53 0.89
CA PHE A 190 17.68 -3.71 1.87
C PHE A 190 17.16 -2.28 1.77
N CYS A 191 16.59 -1.78 2.85
CA CYS A 191 15.88 -0.51 2.91
C CYS A 191 16.74 0.57 3.59
N ARG A 192 16.84 1.75 2.97
CA ARG A 192 17.49 2.94 3.52
C ARG A 192 16.53 4.12 3.50
N ARG A 193 16.68 4.99 4.49
CA ARG A 193 16.02 6.29 4.53
C ARG A 193 17.07 7.38 4.44
N VAL A 194 16.93 8.28 3.48
CA VAL A 194 17.86 9.39 3.30
C VAL A 194 17.07 10.69 3.35
N ASP A 195 17.34 11.50 4.36
CA ASP A 195 16.71 12.81 4.51
C ASP A 195 17.30 13.79 3.49
N ILE A 196 16.44 14.29 2.59
CA ILE A 196 16.80 15.25 1.53
C ILE A 196 16.29 16.67 1.85
N GLY A 197 15.79 16.91 3.06
CA GLY A 197 15.55 18.24 3.61
C GLY A 197 14.23 18.92 3.21
N TYR A 198 13.31 18.24 2.53
CA TYR A 198 11.99 18.82 2.22
C TYR A 198 11.07 18.86 3.45
N ASN A 199 10.02 19.70 3.39
CA ASN A 199 8.99 19.77 4.43
C ASN A 199 7.57 19.74 3.83
N LEU A 200 6.81 18.69 4.15
CA LEU A 200 5.45 18.46 3.69
C LEU A 200 4.38 18.83 4.73
N GLN A 201 4.74 19.44 5.85
CA GLN A 201 3.77 19.75 6.91
C GLN A 201 2.65 20.68 6.43
N GLN A 202 2.85 21.48 5.38
CA GLN A 202 1.79 22.36 4.85
C GLN A 202 1.11 21.80 3.60
N VAL A 203 1.51 20.62 3.12
CA VAL A 203 0.97 20.02 1.91
C VAL A 203 -0.33 19.28 2.23
N HIS A 204 -1.40 19.63 1.50
CA HIS A 204 -2.73 19.05 1.66
C HIS A 204 -2.85 17.69 0.96
N THR A 205 -3.88 16.94 1.34
CA THR A 205 -4.22 15.65 0.73
C THR A 205 -5.43 15.81 -0.17
N ARG A 206 -5.35 15.27 -1.39
CA ARG A 206 -6.43 15.23 -2.37
C ARG A 206 -6.54 13.81 -2.92
N SER A 207 -7.73 13.22 -2.84
CA SER A 207 -8.01 11.87 -3.36
C SER A 207 -7.08 10.77 -2.80
N GLY A 208 -6.71 10.88 -1.51
CA GLY A 208 -5.89 9.88 -0.82
C GLY A 208 -4.37 10.00 -1.04
N ASP A 209 -3.90 11.04 -1.74
CA ASP A 209 -2.46 11.34 -1.88
C ASP A 209 -2.20 12.85 -1.73
N PHE A 210 -0.93 13.26 -1.67
CA PHE A 210 -0.56 14.68 -1.60
C PHE A 210 -1.05 15.48 -2.82
N CYS A 211 -1.44 16.74 -2.59
CA CYS A 211 -1.75 17.68 -3.66
C CYS A 211 -0.50 17.89 -4.52
N GLN A 212 -0.58 17.56 -5.82
CA GLN A 212 0.59 17.51 -6.70
C GLN A 212 1.28 18.89 -6.88
N GLU A 213 0.49 19.96 -6.93
CA GLU A 213 1.00 21.33 -7.09
C GLU A 213 1.81 21.75 -5.85
N GLU A 214 1.21 21.64 -4.66
CA GLU A 214 1.86 21.97 -3.39
C GLU A 214 3.07 21.06 -3.08
N LEU A 215 2.96 19.77 -3.41
CA LEU A 215 4.07 18.82 -3.30
C LEU A 215 5.23 19.26 -4.21
N SER A 216 4.93 19.78 -5.41
CA SER A 216 5.94 20.26 -6.33
C SER A 216 6.70 21.47 -5.82
N GLU A 217 6.03 22.36 -5.10
CA GLU A 217 6.67 23.50 -4.46
C GLU A 217 7.55 23.06 -3.28
N ALA A 218 7.04 22.15 -2.44
CA ALA A 218 7.76 21.66 -1.27
C ALA A 218 9.02 20.85 -1.62
N MET A 219 9.04 20.21 -2.79
CA MET A 219 10.18 19.43 -3.30
C MET A 219 11.18 20.26 -4.12
N ALA A 220 10.88 21.52 -4.43
CA ALA A 220 11.74 22.36 -5.25
C ALA A 220 13.15 22.49 -4.63
N GLY A 221 14.18 22.25 -5.44
CA GLY A 221 15.57 22.34 -5.00
C GLY A 221 16.16 21.07 -4.37
N THR A 222 15.37 19.99 -4.23
CA THR A 222 15.85 18.72 -3.66
C THR A 222 16.69 17.87 -4.62
N ALA A 223 16.71 18.19 -5.92
CA ALA A 223 17.44 17.44 -6.95
C ALA A 223 18.92 17.20 -6.60
N LYS A 224 19.58 18.18 -5.97
CA LYS A 224 20.97 18.05 -5.51
C LYS A 224 21.11 16.99 -4.41
N GLY A 225 20.24 17.01 -3.40
CA GLY A 225 20.23 16.01 -2.32
C GLY A 225 19.91 14.61 -2.83
N ILE A 226 19.03 14.50 -3.83
CA ILE A 226 18.72 13.23 -4.50
C ILE A 226 19.94 12.70 -5.28
N ALA A 227 20.63 13.56 -6.03
CA ALA A 227 21.84 13.16 -6.75
C ALA A 227 23.00 12.79 -5.80
N GLU A 228 23.13 13.48 -4.66
CA GLU A 228 24.08 13.11 -3.59
C GLU A 228 23.74 11.74 -3.00
N ALA A 229 22.49 11.51 -2.62
CA ALA A 229 22.03 10.23 -2.11
C ALA A 229 22.21 9.08 -3.12
N TYR A 230 22.04 9.34 -4.42
CA TYR A 230 22.38 8.39 -5.48
C TYR A 230 23.87 8.03 -5.45
N ARG A 231 24.76 9.03 -5.41
CA ARG A 231 26.22 8.80 -5.42
C ARG A 231 26.69 8.03 -4.20
N ASP A 232 26.13 8.31 -3.04
CA ASP A 232 26.57 7.74 -1.77
C ASP A 232 26.05 6.31 -1.54
N TYR A 233 24.84 6.01 -2.02
CA TYR A 233 24.11 4.81 -1.61
C TYR A 233 23.61 3.91 -2.74
N ALA A 234 23.53 4.38 -3.99
CA ALA A 234 23.03 3.55 -5.09
C ALA A 234 24.04 2.46 -5.46
N VAL A 235 23.51 1.29 -5.82
CA VAL A 235 24.29 0.13 -6.26
C VAL A 235 23.72 -0.38 -7.58
N GLY A 236 24.59 -0.48 -8.59
CA GLY A 236 24.24 -1.05 -9.89
C GLY A 236 23.24 -0.20 -10.67
N SER A 237 22.44 -0.87 -11.52
CA SER A 237 21.42 -0.21 -12.33
C SER A 237 20.28 0.35 -11.47
N THR A 238 19.99 1.64 -11.63
CA THR A 238 19.09 2.39 -10.73
C THR A 238 17.87 2.95 -11.44
N LEU A 239 16.72 2.88 -10.76
CA LEU A 239 15.49 3.53 -11.17
C LEU A 239 15.08 4.57 -10.12
N ILE A 240 15.00 5.84 -10.51
CA ILE A 240 14.59 6.95 -9.65
C ILE A 240 13.18 7.40 -10.05
N PHE A 241 12.28 7.50 -9.08
CA PHE A 241 10.91 8.01 -9.27
C PHE A 241 10.80 9.43 -8.72
N THR A 242 10.37 10.38 -9.55
CA THR A 242 10.29 11.81 -9.21
C THR A 242 8.85 12.33 -9.25
N ILE A 243 8.62 13.53 -8.70
CA ILE A 243 7.28 14.11 -8.62
C ILE A 243 6.79 14.74 -9.93
N ASN A 244 7.71 15.26 -10.74
CA ASN A 244 7.40 15.96 -11.99
C ASN A 244 8.54 15.81 -13.03
N VAL A 245 8.27 16.26 -14.25
CA VAL A 245 9.21 16.22 -15.38
C VAL A 245 10.42 17.14 -15.17
N LYS A 246 10.22 18.32 -14.57
CA LYS A 246 11.29 19.29 -14.34
C LYS A 246 12.37 18.70 -13.44
N GLU A 247 11.96 18.16 -12.30
CA GLU A 247 12.85 17.50 -11.33
C GLU A 247 13.51 16.25 -11.93
N ALA A 248 12.80 15.49 -12.77
CA ALA A 248 13.38 14.35 -13.47
C ALA A 248 14.59 14.77 -14.34
N ASN A 249 14.45 15.88 -15.07
CA ASN A 249 15.52 16.42 -15.90
C ASN A 249 16.67 16.99 -15.05
N GLU A 250 16.36 17.76 -14.00
CA GLU A 250 17.37 18.32 -13.10
C GLU A 250 18.22 17.24 -12.43
N ILE A 251 17.60 16.16 -11.95
CA ILE A 251 18.34 15.02 -11.37
C ILE A 251 19.17 14.33 -12.46
N ALA A 252 18.63 14.16 -13.67
CA ALA A 252 19.35 13.50 -14.75
C ALA A 252 20.60 14.28 -15.20
N GLU A 253 20.54 15.62 -15.18
CA GLU A 253 21.69 16.49 -15.45
C GLU A 253 22.78 16.37 -14.37
N LEU A 254 22.39 16.08 -13.12
CA LEU A 254 23.31 15.97 -11.98
C LEU A 254 23.94 14.57 -11.82
N ILE A 255 23.38 13.55 -12.47
CA ILE A 255 23.86 12.16 -12.41
C ILE A 255 24.47 11.77 -13.77
N PRO A 256 25.78 11.49 -13.83
CA PRO A 256 26.46 11.10 -15.07
C PRO A 256 25.81 9.89 -15.75
N ASN A 257 25.65 9.98 -17.08
CA ASN A 257 25.09 8.92 -17.93
C ASN A 257 23.65 8.50 -17.56
N SER A 258 22.92 9.33 -16.82
CA SER A 258 21.51 9.06 -16.53
C SER A 258 20.59 9.64 -17.60
N VAL A 259 19.39 9.06 -17.73
CA VAL A 259 18.40 9.50 -18.71
C VAL A 259 17.06 9.73 -18.03
N ALA A 260 16.47 10.90 -18.28
CA ALA A 260 15.11 11.22 -17.86
C ALA A 260 14.09 10.63 -18.85
N VAL A 261 13.10 9.91 -18.33
CA VAL A 261 12.00 9.33 -19.11
C VAL A 261 10.67 9.91 -18.63
N THR A 262 9.91 10.49 -19.55
CA THR A 262 8.67 11.20 -19.26
C THR A 262 7.54 10.73 -20.16
N ALA A 263 6.30 11.15 -19.87
CA ALA A 263 5.17 10.86 -20.74
C ALA A 263 5.34 11.40 -22.17
N LYS A 264 6.24 12.38 -22.38
CA LYS A 264 6.56 12.96 -23.70
C LYS A 264 7.62 12.18 -24.47
N THR A 265 8.39 11.30 -23.82
CA THR A 265 9.38 10.44 -24.48
C THR A 265 8.67 9.50 -25.43
N ASP A 266 9.05 9.50 -26.71
CA ASP A 266 8.33 8.75 -27.73
C ASP A 266 8.45 7.24 -27.52
N ARG A 267 7.54 6.46 -28.11
CA ARG A 267 7.47 5.00 -27.88
C ARG A 267 8.74 4.28 -28.34
N GLN A 268 9.33 4.71 -29.45
CA GLN A 268 10.50 4.07 -30.04
C GLN A 268 11.77 4.42 -29.26
N GLU A 269 11.94 5.69 -28.90
CA GLU A 269 12.99 6.18 -28.01
C GLU A 269 12.90 5.51 -26.63
N ARG A 270 11.70 5.41 -26.05
CA ARG A 270 11.48 4.72 -24.77
C ARG A 270 11.89 3.24 -24.84
N ALA A 271 11.50 2.54 -25.91
CA ALA A 271 11.92 1.16 -26.14
C ALA A 271 13.44 1.04 -26.29
N ASN A 272 14.08 1.99 -26.96
CA ASN A 272 15.52 2.07 -27.08
C ASN A 272 16.22 2.27 -25.73
N ILE A 273 15.76 3.25 -24.94
CA ILE A 273 16.29 3.54 -23.59
C ILE A 273 16.19 2.31 -22.69
N ILE A 274 15.03 1.61 -22.70
CA ILE A 274 14.83 0.39 -21.91
C ILE A 274 15.82 -0.70 -22.34
N ARG A 275 16.06 -0.86 -23.65
CA ARG A 275 17.03 -1.82 -24.18
C ARG A 275 18.45 -1.50 -23.71
N GLN A 276 18.87 -0.24 -23.81
CA GLN A 276 20.21 0.20 -23.38
C GLN A 276 20.40 0.06 -21.86
N PHE A 277 19.37 0.39 -21.07
CA PHE A 277 19.38 0.17 -19.63
C PHE A 277 19.47 -1.33 -19.27
N THR A 278 18.73 -2.18 -19.98
CA THR A 278 18.77 -3.64 -19.79
C THR A 278 20.15 -4.23 -20.17
N ALA A 279 20.80 -3.67 -21.18
CA ALA A 279 22.18 -4.00 -21.56
C ALA A 279 23.22 -3.49 -20.54
N GLY A 280 22.86 -2.51 -19.70
CA GLY A 280 23.76 -1.89 -18.73
C GLY A 280 24.55 -0.69 -19.28
N GLU A 281 24.19 -0.20 -20.46
CA GLU A 281 24.78 1.00 -21.08
C GLU A 281 24.32 2.28 -20.36
N ILE A 282 23.08 2.29 -19.89
CA ILE A 282 22.52 3.37 -19.06
C ILE A 282 22.49 2.89 -17.61
N PRO A 283 23.27 3.48 -16.68
CA PRO A 283 23.27 3.09 -15.28
C PRO A 283 22.04 3.58 -14.50
N CYS A 284 21.41 4.68 -14.91
CA CYS A 284 20.34 5.30 -14.13
C CYS A 284 19.23 5.84 -15.02
N LEU A 285 17.99 5.45 -14.73
CA LEU A 285 16.78 6.05 -15.30
C LEU A 285 16.07 6.87 -14.25
N VAL A 286 15.79 8.12 -14.58
CA VAL A 286 14.98 9.03 -13.77
C VAL A 286 13.62 9.14 -14.44
N ASN A 287 12.52 8.89 -13.72
CA ASN A 287 11.21 8.86 -14.35
C ASN A 287 10.13 9.56 -13.54
N CYS A 288 9.20 10.17 -14.28
CA CYS A 288 7.99 10.79 -13.74
C CYS A 288 6.77 10.02 -14.27
N MET A 289 6.20 9.14 -13.45
CA MET A 289 4.96 8.38 -13.73
C MET A 289 4.98 7.42 -14.93
N VAL A 290 6.13 7.21 -15.58
CA VAL A 290 6.24 6.34 -16.76
C VAL A 290 6.43 4.88 -16.38
N PHE A 291 7.33 4.61 -15.43
CA PHE A 291 7.71 3.24 -15.07
C PHE A 291 6.99 2.73 -13.82
N THR A 292 5.92 3.39 -13.41
CA THR A 292 5.10 2.92 -12.29
C THR A 292 4.38 1.61 -12.65
N GLU A 293 4.05 1.40 -13.94
CA GLU A 293 3.30 0.25 -14.45
C GLU A 293 3.93 -0.35 -15.73
N GLY A 294 3.64 -1.62 -16.03
CA GLY A 294 3.82 -2.19 -17.38
C GLY A 294 5.23 -2.52 -17.88
N THR A 295 6.29 -2.03 -17.23
CA THR A 295 7.65 -2.20 -17.77
C THR A 295 8.40 -3.36 -17.09
N ASP A 296 9.04 -4.19 -17.91
CA ASP A 296 9.84 -5.34 -17.47
C ASP A 296 11.32 -5.01 -17.56
N ILE A 297 11.93 -4.72 -16.40
CA ILE A 297 13.33 -4.32 -16.30
C ILE A 297 14.00 -5.11 -15.16
N PRO A 298 14.32 -6.42 -15.34
CA PRO A 298 14.83 -7.26 -14.27
C PRO A 298 16.16 -6.78 -13.65
N ARG A 299 16.98 -6.08 -14.45
CA ARG A 299 18.33 -5.61 -14.08
C ARG A 299 18.35 -4.60 -12.93
N VAL A 300 17.22 -3.97 -12.59
CA VAL A 300 17.18 -2.94 -11.53
C VAL A 300 17.72 -3.50 -10.21
N GLN A 301 18.80 -2.90 -9.70
CA GLN A 301 19.44 -3.25 -8.44
C GLN A 301 19.17 -2.21 -7.35
N THR A 302 18.93 -0.94 -7.74
CA THR A 302 18.50 0.12 -6.82
C THR A 302 17.19 0.74 -7.29
N VAL A 303 16.24 0.90 -6.38
CA VAL A 303 15.06 1.75 -6.57
C VAL A 303 15.15 2.91 -5.60
N MET A 304 15.03 4.13 -6.10
CA MET A 304 15.05 5.34 -5.31
C MET A 304 13.71 6.07 -5.43
N ILE A 305 13.03 6.21 -4.30
CA ILE A 305 11.73 6.88 -4.20
C ILE A 305 11.98 8.34 -3.84
N ALA A 306 12.13 9.19 -4.86
CA ALA A 306 12.24 10.64 -4.73
C ALA A 306 10.88 11.34 -4.92
N ARG A 307 9.79 10.57 -4.86
CA ARG A 307 8.42 11.05 -4.91
C ARG A 307 7.72 10.69 -3.60
N PRO A 308 7.50 11.67 -2.72
CA PRO A 308 6.69 11.43 -1.54
C PRO A 308 5.25 11.06 -1.91
N THR A 309 4.68 10.05 -1.25
CA THR A 309 3.31 9.59 -1.47
C THR A 309 2.68 9.03 -0.20
N LYS A 310 1.36 9.18 -0.06
CA LYS A 310 0.54 8.47 0.95
C LYS A 310 -0.15 7.24 0.37
N ASN A 311 0.05 6.97 -0.92
CA ASN A 311 -0.63 5.90 -1.62
C ASN A 311 0.21 4.62 -1.62
N ASP A 312 -0.18 3.67 -0.77
CA ASP A 312 0.47 2.37 -0.64
C ASP A 312 0.53 1.58 -1.95
N SER A 313 -0.51 1.67 -2.80
CA SER A 313 -0.54 0.99 -4.11
C SER A 313 0.56 1.50 -5.02
N LEU A 314 0.64 2.82 -5.15
CA LEU A 314 1.66 3.47 -5.97
C LEU A 314 3.07 3.19 -5.43
N TYR A 315 3.27 3.26 -4.11
CA TYR A 315 4.54 2.93 -3.47
C TYR A 315 4.95 1.48 -3.76
N THR A 316 4.03 0.53 -3.54
CA THR A 316 4.22 -0.91 -3.80
C THR A 316 4.57 -1.18 -5.26
N GLN A 317 3.91 -0.50 -6.20
CA GLN A 317 4.19 -0.61 -7.63
C GLN A 317 5.60 -0.10 -7.97
N MET A 318 6.02 1.05 -7.43
CA MET A 318 7.36 1.61 -7.64
C MET A 318 8.46 0.67 -7.14
N VAL A 319 8.33 0.20 -5.89
CA VAL A 319 9.27 -0.78 -5.31
C VAL A 319 9.25 -2.08 -6.11
N GLY A 320 8.06 -2.55 -6.51
CA GLY A 320 7.86 -3.77 -7.28
C GLY A 320 8.63 -3.84 -8.59
N ARG A 321 8.99 -2.70 -9.19
CA ARG A 321 9.84 -2.67 -10.40
C ARG A 321 11.24 -3.21 -10.14
N GLY A 322 11.74 -3.03 -8.92
CA GLY A 322 13.04 -3.52 -8.48
C GLY A 322 13.01 -4.90 -7.82
N LEU A 323 11.87 -5.57 -7.68
CA LEU A 323 11.82 -6.85 -6.93
C LEU A 323 12.17 -8.08 -7.77
N ARG A 324 12.25 -7.96 -9.10
CA ARG A 324 12.58 -9.09 -9.98
C ARG A 324 13.98 -9.62 -9.71
N ILE A 325 14.13 -10.94 -9.80
CA ILE A 325 15.41 -11.63 -9.67
C ILE A 325 16.23 -11.40 -10.93
N PHE A 326 17.53 -11.22 -10.75
CA PHE A 326 18.49 -11.05 -11.84
C PHE A 326 19.83 -11.69 -11.45
N PRO A 327 20.54 -12.36 -12.37
CA PRO A 327 21.84 -12.95 -12.07
C PRO A 327 22.83 -11.93 -11.47
N GLY A 328 23.48 -12.30 -10.37
CA GLY A 328 24.42 -11.42 -9.65
C GLY A 328 23.78 -10.37 -8.74
N LYS A 329 22.44 -10.27 -8.71
CA LYS A 329 21.73 -9.39 -7.77
C LYS A 329 21.49 -10.12 -6.44
N GLY A 330 22.14 -9.66 -5.37
CA GLY A 330 21.93 -10.18 -4.02
C GLY A 330 20.60 -9.70 -3.41
N LYS A 331 20.44 -8.38 -3.26
CA LYS A 331 19.23 -7.73 -2.73
C LYS A 331 18.89 -6.51 -3.59
N LEU A 332 17.62 -6.13 -3.62
CA LEU A 332 17.20 -4.80 -4.05
C LEU A 332 17.64 -3.78 -2.99
N ASN A 333 18.38 -2.77 -3.39
CA ASN A 333 18.65 -1.60 -2.55
C ASN A 333 17.52 -0.58 -2.75
N LEU A 334 16.68 -0.43 -1.73
CA LEU A 334 15.56 0.50 -1.73
C LEU A 334 15.95 1.75 -0.94
N ILE A 335 15.96 2.90 -1.60
CA ILE A 335 16.28 4.20 -1.00
C ILE A 335 15.01 5.04 -0.97
N ASP A 336 14.44 5.24 0.22
CA ASP A 336 13.38 6.20 0.44
C ASP A 336 14.00 7.58 0.69
N CYS A 337 13.82 8.52 -0.25
CA CYS A 337 14.16 9.92 -0.02
C CYS A 337 13.08 10.55 0.85
N VAL A 338 13.42 10.84 2.10
CA VAL A 338 12.49 11.32 3.11
C VAL A 338 12.76 12.78 3.46
N GLY A 339 11.84 13.36 4.22
CA GLY A 339 11.93 14.70 4.79
C GLY A 339 10.91 14.81 5.91
N VAL A 340 10.56 16.02 6.31
CA VAL A 340 9.58 16.25 7.37
C VAL A 340 8.16 16.08 6.81
N SER A 341 7.31 15.29 7.45
CA SER A 341 5.89 15.14 7.12
C SER A 341 5.02 15.14 8.37
N LYS A 342 3.72 15.43 8.22
CA LYS A 342 2.76 15.28 9.32
C LYS A 342 2.61 13.80 9.69
N ASN A 343 2.61 13.49 10.99
CA ASN A 343 2.26 12.17 11.54
C ASN A 343 2.93 10.96 10.87
N ASN A 344 4.12 11.10 10.30
CA ASN A 344 4.81 10.04 9.55
C ASN A 344 3.94 9.35 8.48
N GLU A 345 3.04 10.11 7.85
CA GLU A 345 2.05 9.61 6.86
C GLU A 345 2.63 9.25 5.49
N LEU A 346 3.96 9.29 5.36
CA LEU A 346 4.67 8.95 4.14
C LEU A 346 4.81 7.43 4.00
N CYS A 347 4.42 6.89 2.85
CA CYS A 347 4.72 5.50 2.51
C CYS A 347 6.24 5.31 2.41
N THR A 348 6.77 4.35 3.17
CA THR A 348 8.18 3.97 3.19
C THR A 348 8.28 2.45 3.29
N ALA A 349 9.48 1.88 3.32
CA ALA A 349 9.65 0.42 3.30
C ALA A 349 8.78 -0.37 4.30
N PRO A 350 8.55 0.09 5.55
CA PRO A 350 7.62 -0.56 6.48
C PRO A 350 6.18 -0.70 5.95
N SER A 351 5.71 0.22 5.11
CA SER A 351 4.39 0.17 4.48
C SER A 351 4.21 -1.08 3.60
N LEU A 352 5.30 -1.64 3.04
CA LEU A 352 5.25 -2.90 2.26
C LEU A 352 4.84 -4.11 3.11
N LEU A 353 5.02 -4.02 4.43
CA LEU A 353 4.63 -5.04 5.40
C LEU A 353 3.35 -4.65 6.16
N GLY A 354 2.66 -3.59 5.72
CA GLY A 354 1.49 -3.04 6.42
C GLY A 354 1.82 -2.39 7.77
N ILE A 355 3.07 -1.95 7.98
CA ILE A 355 3.51 -1.36 9.24
C ILE A 355 3.44 0.17 9.16
N ASP A 356 2.63 0.75 10.04
CA ASP A 356 2.49 2.20 10.18
C ASP A 356 3.57 2.77 11.13
N LEU A 357 4.11 3.94 10.76
CA LEU A 357 5.13 4.65 11.53
C LEU A 357 4.60 5.83 12.34
N LYS A 358 3.28 6.09 12.36
CA LYS A 358 2.65 7.19 13.12
C LYS A 358 3.17 7.31 14.55
N ASN A 359 3.33 6.19 15.24
CA ASN A 359 3.79 6.12 16.64
C ASN A 359 5.31 6.19 16.83
N VAL A 360 6.10 6.26 15.76
CA VAL A 360 7.57 6.31 15.83
C VAL A 360 8.05 7.75 16.02
N PRO A 361 8.83 8.04 17.08
CA PRO A 361 9.43 9.36 17.28
C PRO A 361 10.35 9.76 16.12
N ALA A 362 10.30 11.04 15.72
CA ALA A 362 11.03 11.55 14.56
C ALA A 362 12.55 11.32 14.64
N ASN A 363 13.15 11.48 15.83
CA ASN A 363 14.57 11.23 16.10
C ASN A 363 14.99 9.75 15.91
N LYS A 364 14.04 8.80 15.95
CA LYS A 364 14.28 7.36 15.79
C LYS A 364 14.02 6.87 14.36
N LEU A 365 13.34 7.64 13.51
CA LEU A 365 13.02 7.23 12.13
C LEU A 365 14.26 6.87 11.31
N LYS A 366 15.37 7.59 11.49
CA LYS A 366 16.66 7.31 10.82
C LYS A 366 17.24 5.92 11.11
N ASN A 367 16.83 5.29 12.22
CA ASN A 367 17.28 3.96 12.61
C ASN A 367 16.40 2.85 12.00
N ILE A 368 15.27 3.21 11.37
CA ILE A 368 14.35 2.28 10.70
C ILE A 368 14.85 2.04 9.27
N GLN A 369 15.95 1.29 9.17
CA GLN A 369 16.61 0.90 7.93
C GLN A 369 17.29 -0.47 8.11
N GLY A 370 17.62 -1.17 7.03
CA GLY A 370 18.17 -2.53 7.04
C GLY A 370 17.36 -3.49 6.18
N ASP A 371 17.47 -4.79 6.44
CA ASP A 371 16.66 -5.78 5.72
C ASP A 371 15.17 -5.59 5.99
N LEU A 372 14.34 -5.73 4.95
CA LEU A 372 12.90 -5.46 5.00
C LEU A 372 12.22 -6.23 6.15
N PHE A 373 12.53 -7.51 6.32
CA PHE A 373 11.92 -8.34 7.37
C PHE A 373 12.46 -8.10 8.78
N ASP A 374 13.52 -7.30 8.94
CA ASP A 374 13.99 -6.86 10.26
C ASP A 374 13.33 -5.55 10.71
N LEU A 375 12.75 -4.78 9.77
CA LEU A 375 12.09 -3.51 10.06
C LEU A 375 10.97 -3.63 11.12
N PRO A 376 10.11 -4.67 11.15
CA PRO A 376 9.08 -4.80 12.19
C PRO A 376 9.67 -4.79 13.61
N LEU A 377 10.79 -5.49 13.82
CA LEU A 377 11.46 -5.51 15.11
C LEU A 377 12.05 -4.14 15.46
N LYS A 378 12.66 -3.45 14.50
CA LYS A 378 13.22 -2.11 14.69
C LYS A 378 12.14 -1.07 15.01
N VAL A 379 11.01 -1.14 14.32
CA VAL A 379 9.83 -0.30 14.60
C VAL A 379 9.31 -0.58 16.00
N LYS A 380 9.13 -1.87 16.36
CA LYS A 380 8.70 -2.27 17.71
C LYS A 380 9.63 -1.71 18.79
N GLN A 381 10.94 -1.80 18.59
CA GLN A 381 11.93 -1.22 19.52
C GLN A 381 11.83 0.31 19.58
N ALA A 382 11.58 0.98 18.46
CA ALA A 382 11.48 2.43 18.41
C ALA A 382 10.21 2.97 19.10
N VAL A 383 9.08 2.25 18.98
CA VAL A 383 7.80 2.59 19.64
C VAL A 383 7.72 2.12 21.09
N ASN A 384 8.72 1.39 21.59
CA ASN A 384 8.80 1.00 22.99
C ASN A 384 9.51 2.09 23.78
N GLY A 385 8.74 3.03 24.33
CA GLY A 385 9.27 3.99 25.28
C GLY A 385 8.36 5.19 25.57
N PRO A 386 8.76 6.05 26.50
CA PRO A 386 7.96 7.18 26.95
C PRO A 386 7.52 8.15 25.83
N GLU A 387 8.39 8.43 24.86
CA GLU A 387 8.11 9.36 23.75
C GLU A 387 6.92 8.92 22.88
N SER A 388 6.89 7.65 22.47
CA SER A 388 5.83 7.09 21.63
C SER A 388 4.49 6.97 22.39
N TRP A 389 4.54 6.65 23.68
CA TRP A 389 3.36 6.58 24.54
C TRP A 389 2.66 7.94 24.70
N ILE A 390 3.43 9.02 24.69
CA ILE A 390 2.88 10.39 24.66
C ILE A 390 2.20 10.67 23.30
N MET A 391 2.86 10.31 22.20
CA MET A 391 2.32 10.53 20.83
C MET A 391 1.00 9.78 20.59
N GLY A 392 0.82 8.61 21.21
CA GLY A 392 -0.37 7.77 21.01
C GLY A 392 -1.71 8.48 21.25
N THR A 393 -1.80 9.44 22.17
CA THR A 393 -3.06 10.19 22.40
C THR A 393 -3.36 11.20 21.28
N GLU A 394 -2.34 11.87 20.74
CA GLU A 394 -2.54 12.78 19.59
C GLU A 394 -3.00 12.00 18.36
N ILE A 395 -2.48 10.78 18.19
CA ILE A 395 -2.86 9.88 17.10
C ILE A 395 -4.30 9.40 17.23
N VAL A 396 -4.82 9.15 18.44
CA VAL A 396 -6.25 8.84 18.65
C VAL A 396 -7.14 9.98 18.15
N ASP A 397 -6.82 11.22 18.51
CA ASP A 397 -7.63 12.38 18.12
C ASP A 397 -7.64 12.57 16.59
N LEU A 398 -6.48 12.37 15.95
CA LEU A 398 -6.34 12.43 14.49
C LEU A 398 -7.09 11.29 13.80
N TRP A 399 -6.92 10.06 14.29
CA TRP A 399 -7.61 8.86 13.80
C TRP A 399 -9.13 9.01 13.90
N ALA A 400 -9.65 9.47 15.04
CA ALA A 400 -11.09 9.65 15.21
C ALA A 400 -11.63 10.75 14.29
N LYS A 401 -10.87 11.84 14.10
CA LYS A 401 -11.24 12.89 13.16
C LYS A 401 -11.28 12.38 11.72
N GLU A 402 -10.29 11.59 11.32
CA GLU A 402 -10.21 10.97 9.99
C GLU A 402 -11.37 10.01 9.73
N GLN A 403 -11.68 9.16 10.71
CA GLN A 403 -12.77 8.17 10.63
C GLN A 403 -14.15 8.77 10.96
N LYS A 404 -14.22 10.07 11.27
CA LYS A 404 -15.43 10.79 11.71
C LYS A 404 -16.09 10.16 12.96
N TYR A 405 -15.29 9.55 13.83
CA TYR A 405 -15.76 9.02 15.11
C TYR A 405 -15.95 10.14 16.13
N ASN A 406 -16.98 9.97 16.97
CA ASN A 406 -17.15 10.76 18.16
C ASN A 406 -16.54 10.03 19.36
N LEU A 407 -15.44 10.58 19.88
CA LEU A 407 -14.75 10.06 21.08
C LEU A 407 -15.46 10.41 22.39
N HIS A 408 -16.58 11.14 22.34
CA HIS A 408 -17.36 11.57 23.49
C HIS A 408 -16.58 12.35 24.55
N ASN A 409 -15.54 13.08 24.12
CA ASN A 409 -14.64 13.81 25.00
C ASN A 409 -13.99 12.91 26.08
N ILE A 410 -13.82 11.62 25.81
CA ILE A 410 -13.14 10.67 26.68
C ILE A 410 -11.63 10.69 26.38
N ASN A 411 -10.81 10.66 27.42
CA ASN A 411 -9.34 10.70 27.32
C ASN A 411 -8.74 9.33 27.00
N TRP A 412 -8.99 8.82 25.80
CA TRP A 412 -8.44 7.55 25.32
C TRP A 412 -6.93 7.60 25.07
N THR A 413 -6.27 6.46 25.27
CA THR A 413 -4.89 6.22 24.85
C THR A 413 -4.88 5.01 23.92
N GLN A 414 -4.25 5.12 22.75
CA GLN A 414 -4.10 3.99 21.84
C GLN A 414 -2.93 3.12 22.28
N MET A 415 -3.16 1.82 22.29
CA MET A 415 -2.14 0.80 22.52
C MET A 415 -1.46 0.41 21.21
N PRO A 416 -0.25 -0.17 21.24
CA PRO A 416 0.48 -0.55 20.02
C PRO A 416 -0.29 -1.52 19.09
N ASP A 417 -1.22 -2.29 19.63
CA ASP A 417 -2.12 -3.19 18.87
C ASP A 417 -3.30 -2.46 18.20
N GLY A 418 -3.41 -1.14 18.38
CA GLY A 418 -4.49 -0.30 17.87
C GLY A 418 -5.71 -0.21 18.80
N GLY A 419 -5.73 -0.96 19.92
CA GLY A 419 -6.81 -0.90 20.90
C GLY A 419 -6.82 0.41 21.68
N LEU A 420 -7.97 0.79 22.21
CA LEU A 420 -8.10 1.98 23.07
C LEU A 420 -8.19 1.57 24.52
N ILE A 421 -7.43 2.25 25.38
CA ILE A 421 -7.53 2.11 26.82
C ILE A 421 -7.84 3.43 27.50
N LEU A 422 -8.59 3.35 28.59
CA LEU A 422 -8.84 4.44 29.52
C LEU A 422 -8.58 3.91 30.94
N PRO A 423 -7.48 4.32 31.57
CA PRO A 423 -7.20 3.97 32.96
C PRO A 423 -8.14 4.73 33.90
N LEU A 424 -8.80 4.01 34.82
CA LEU A 424 -9.72 4.58 35.80
C LEU A 424 -9.13 4.56 37.22
N SER A 425 -8.28 3.58 37.53
CA SER A 425 -7.49 3.55 38.77
C SER A 425 -6.29 2.60 38.61
N ARG A 426 -5.47 2.47 39.68
CA ARG A 426 -4.29 1.57 39.71
C ARG A 426 -4.59 0.12 39.29
N HIS A 427 -5.85 -0.33 39.43
CA HIS A 427 -6.25 -1.72 39.13
C HIS A 427 -7.50 -1.82 38.22
N LYS A 428 -8.05 -0.70 37.75
CA LYS A 428 -9.23 -0.70 36.88
C LYS A 428 -8.95 0.11 35.62
N LYS A 429 -9.23 -0.51 34.48
CA LYS A 429 -9.15 0.10 33.15
C LYS A 429 -10.42 -0.21 32.37
N PHE A 430 -10.78 0.72 31.51
CA PHE A 430 -11.71 0.49 30.42
C PHE A 430 -10.89 0.19 29.16
N SER A 431 -11.30 -0.79 28.37
CA SER A 431 -10.59 -1.14 27.13
C SER A 431 -11.58 -1.43 26.01
N ILE A 432 -11.29 -0.90 24.83
CA ILE A 432 -11.94 -1.23 23.57
C ILE A 432 -10.88 -1.90 22.69
N PRO A 433 -11.06 -3.17 22.29
CA PRO A 433 -10.14 -3.84 21.37
C PRO A 433 -9.96 -3.07 20.06
N ALA A 434 -8.86 -3.34 19.35
CA ALA A 434 -8.66 -2.80 18.01
C ALA A 434 -9.80 -3.25 17.08
N GLN A 435 -10.14 -2.39 16.12
CA GLN A 435 -11.07 -2.76 15.07
C GLN A 435 -10.37 -3.63 14.02
N ASP A 436 -11.09 -4.58 13.44
CA ASP A 436 -10.62 -5.35 12.28
C ASP A 436 -10.58 -4.50 11.00
N ALA A 437 -10.13 -5.10 9.89
CA ALA A 437 -10.12 -4.45 8.58
C ALA A 437 -11.52 -3.97 8.14
N VAL A 438 -12.59 -4.58 8.69
CA VAL A 438 -13.98 -4.19 8.46
C VAL A 438 -14.56 -3.22 9.51
N GLY A 439 -13.71 -2.60 10.35
CA GLY A 439 -14.09 -1.55 11.29
C GLY A 439 -14.95 -2.05 12.46
N ARG A 440 -14.90 -3.37 12.70
CA ARG A 440 -15.64 -4.05 13.75
C ARG A 440 -14.70 -4.38 14.90
N VAL A 441 -15.20 -4.17 16.12
CA VAL A 441 -14.52 -4.49 17.36
C VAL A 441 -15.03 -5.84 17.85
N HIS A 442 -14.09 -6.75 18.10
CA HIS A 442 -14.36 -8.10 18.60
C HIS A 442 -14.05 -8.15 20.09
N PHE A 443 -15.10 -8.21 20.93
CA PHE A 443 -14.92 -8.29 22.38
C PHE A 443 -14.64 -9.73 22.83
N PRO A 444 -13.89 -9.94 23.94
CA PRO A 444 -13.55 -11.27 24.50
C PRO A 444 -14.71 -12.19 24.93
N GLY A 445 -15.95 -11.93 24.54
CA GLY A 445 -17.13 -12.76 24.78
C GLY A 445 -17.91 -13.11 23.50
N GLY A 446 -17.28 -12.99 22.33
CA GLY A 446 -17.88 -13.28 21.02
C GLY A 446 -18.77 -12.17 20.45
N GLN A 447 -18.92 -11.05 21.16
CA GLN A 447 -19.69 -9.92 20.68
C GLN A 447 -18.89 -9.09 19.67
N VAL A 448 -19.51 -8.83 18.52
CA VAL A 448 -18.94 -8.03 17.43
C VAL A 448 -19.81 -6.79 17.20
N VAL A 449 -19.22 -5.59 17.26
CA VAL A 449 -19.93 -4.32 17.05
C VAL A 449 -19.09 -3.34 16.24
N SER A 450 -19.70 -2.27 15.71
CA SER A 450 -18.92 -1.19 15.10
C SER A 450 -18.10 -0.43 16.15
N MET A 451 -17.00 0.20 15.72
CA MET A 451 -16.17 1.02 16.61
C MET A 451 -16.94 2.17 17.27
N GLN A 452 -17.81 2.87 16.52
CA GLN A 452 -18.63 3.94 17.09
C GLN A 452 -19.59 3.40 18.16
N THR A 453 -20.21 2.25 17.92
CA THR A 453 -21.07 1.59 18.92
C THR A 453 -20.28 1.21 20.19
N ALA A 454 -19.03 0.78 20.05
CA ALA A 454 -18.17 0.49 21.19
C ALA A 454 -17.86 1.77 22.01
N LEU A 455 -17.57 2.88 21.33
CA LEU A 455 -17.35 4.20 21.96
C LEU A 455 -18.60 4.73 22.68
N ASP A 456 -19.78 4.60 22.05
CA ASP A 456 -21.06 5.01 22.65
C ASP A 456 -21.36 4.22 23.93
N ARG A 457 -21.14 2.90 23.89
CA ARG A 457 -21.30 2.03 25.06
C ARG A 457 -20.34 2.39 26.19
N ALA A 458 -19.09 2.72 25.85
CA ALA A 458 -18.11 3.16 26.83
C ALA A 458 -18.57 4.44 27.54
N LEU A 459 -19.12 5.43 26.81
CA LEU A 459 -19.69 6.64 27.42
C LEU A 459 -20.82 6.30 28.41
N VAL A 460 -21.80 5.50 27.98
CA VAL A 460 -22.95 5.13 28.82
C VAL A 460 -22.47 4.45 30.11
N GLN A 461 -21.52 3.53 29.99
CA GLN A 461 -20.98 2.83 31.14
C GLN A 461 -20.17 3.76 32.07
N LEU A 462 -19.35 4.66 31.51
CA LEU A 462 -18.59 5.64 32.30
C LEU A 462 -19.51 6.62 33.03
N GLN A 463 -20.59 7.07 32.39
CA GLN A 463 -21.57 7.95 33.04
C GLN A 463 -22.30 7.24 34.19
N ARG A 464 -22.65 5.96 34.00
CA ARG A 464 -23.34 5.15 35.01
C ARG A 464 -22.43 4.82 36.20
N ASP A 465 -21.22 4.34 35.92
CA ASP A 465 -20.35 3.72 36.93
C ASP A 465 -19.30 4.70 37.49
N TYR A 466 -18.99 5.79 36.77
CA TYR A 466 -17.94 6.77 37.09
C TYR A 466 -18.36 8.22 36.81
N GLY A 467 -19.67 8.51 36.84
CA GLY A 467 -20.22 9.84 36.53
C GLY A 467 -19.83 10.94 37.51
N ASP A 468 -19.58 10.57 38.78
CA ASP A 468 -19.06 11.42 39.85
C ASP A 468 -17.55 11.71 39.69
N LYS A 469 -16.83 10.84 38.96
CA LYS A 469 -15.37 10.88 38.80
C LYS A 469 -14.93 11.32 37.41
N LYS A 470 -15.61 12.32 36.82
CA LYS A 470 -15.26 12.86 35.49
C LYS A 470 -13.81 13.33 35.37
N MET A 471 -13.15 13.70 36.48
CA MET A 471 -11.72 14.06 36.47
C MET A 471 -10.79 12.93 35.99
N LEU A 472 -11.27 11.68 35.99
CA LEU A 472 -10.50 10.50 35.56
C LEU A 472 -10.59 10.24 34.05
N TRP A 473 -11.64 10.72 33.38
CA TRP A 473 -11.93 10.31 32.01
C TRP A 473 -12.39 11.43 31.08
N ASP A 474 -12.94 12.52 31.58
CA ASP A 474 -13.33 13.67 30.77
C ASP A 474 -12.08 14.45 30.32
N ARG A 475 -11.87 14.52 29.01
CA ARG A 475 -10.67 15.09 28.40
C ARG A 475 -10.48 16.57 28.72
N ASN A 476 -11.56 17.36 28.82
CA ASN A 476 -11.45 18.79 29.12
C ASN A 476 -11.02 19.03 30.57
N ARG A 477 -11.53 18.21 31.49
CA ARG A 477 -11.13 18.24 32.90
C ARG A 477 -9.70 17.75 33.10
N VAL A 478 -9.33 16.66 32.41
CA VAL A 478 -7.97 16.12 32.43
C VAL A 478 -6.96 17.13 31.87
N LYS A 479 -7.24 17.80 30.73
CA LYS A 479 -6.33 18.80 30.13
C LYS A 479 -5.99 19.95 31.08
N ARG A 480 -6.96 20.43 31.88
CA ARG A 480 -6.79 21.59 32.77
C ARG A 480 -5.87 21.30 33.97
N TRP A 481 -5.90 20.07 34.50
CA TRP A 481 -4.91 19.58 35.46
C TRP A 481 -3.61 19.15 34.78
N GLY A 482 -3.77 18.57 33.60
CA GLY A 482 -2.77 17.90 32.80
C GLY A 482 -1.69 18.81 32.25
N SER A 483 -2.02 20.06 31.95
CA SER A 483 -1.09 21.08 31.42
C SER A 483 -0.08 21.62 32.43
N GLN A 484 -0.23 21.30 33.72
CA GLN A 484 0.75 21.70 34.72
C GLN A 484 2.06 20.91 34.57
N PRO A 485 3.20 21.44 35.04
CA PRO A 485 4.45 20.69 35.12
C PRO A 485 4.30 19.40 35.92
N ILE A 486 5.02 18.36 35.50
CA ILE A 486 5.10 17.07 36.18
C ILE A 486 5.37 17.21 37.70
N SER A 487 4.76 16.35 38.52
CA SER A 487 5.05 16.28 39.96
C SER A 487 6.31 15.47 40.27
N GLU A 488 7.02 15.79 41.36
CA GLU A 488 8.20 15.02 41.82
C GLU A 488 7.93 13.51 41.95
N LYS A 489 6.73 13.15 42.42
CA LYS A 489 6.32 11.75 42.55
C LYS A 489 6.23 11.06 41.18
N GLN A 490 5.63 11.72 40.19
CA GLN A 490 5.55 11.16 38.83
C GLN A 490 6.95 11.05 38.21
N GLN A 491 7.78 12.09 38.38
CA GLN A 491 9.15 12.12 37.89
C GLN A 491 9.96 10.96 38.46
N ARG A 492 9.88 10.70 39.77
CA ARG A 492 10.55 9.57 40.44
C ARG A 492 10.10 8.22 39.89
N ILE A 493 8.81 8.03 39.61
CA ILE A 493 8.29 6.76 39.04
C ILE A 493 8.84 6.53 37.63
N ILE A 494 8.85 7.58 36.80
CA ILE A 494 9.34 7.49 35.42
C ILE A 494 10.85 7.24 35.40
N LYS A 495 11.64 8.04 36.14
CA LYS A 495 13.10 7.90 36.23
C LYS A 495 13.54 6.55 36.80
N LYS A 496 12.73 5.89 37.62
CA LYS A 496 12.99 4.51 38.10
C LYS A 496 13.00 3.49 36.95
N HIS A 497 12.15 3.67 35.93
CA HIS A 497 12.04 2.75 34.80
C HIS A 497 12.85 3.22 33.58
N PHE A 498 13.00 4.54 33.42
CA PHE A 498 13.71 5.17 32.31
C PHE A 498 14.68 6.25 32.85
N PRO A 499 15.88 5.86 33.33
CA PRO A 499 16.82 6.79 33.97
C PRO A 499 17.29 7.92 33.05
N GLU A 500 17.53 7.61 31.78
CA GLU A 500 18.05 8.54 30.77
C GLU A 500 16.97 9.40 30.10
N PHE A 501 15.69 9.12 30.34
CA PHE A 501 14.61 9.88 29.71
C PHE A 501 14.48 11.28 30.33
N ASP A 502 14.47 12.33 29.51
CA ASP A 502 14.23 13.68 30.00
C ASP A 502 12.79 13.82 30.49
N THR A 503 12.65 14.40 31.68
CA THR A 503 11.36 14.57 32.36
C THR A 503 11.04 16.04 32.65
N GLU A 504 11.99 16.95 32.43
CA GLU A 504 11.86 18.36 32.84
C GLU A 504 10.80 19.10 32.03
N THR A 505 10.64 18.71 30.77
CA THR A 505 9.69 19.30 29.82
C THR A 505 8.31 18.65 29.84
N LEU A 506 8.10 17.62 30.68
CA LEU A 506 6.84 16.87 30.71
C LEU A 506 5.74 17.58 31.50
N THR A 507 4.54 17.50 30.95
CA THR A 507 3.30 17.85 31.64
C THR A 507 2.79 16.71 32.52
N LYS A 508 1.92 16.99 33.50
CA LYS A 508 1.30 15.96 34.34
C LYS A 508 0.52 14.92 33.54
N GLN A 509 -0.11 15.33 32.44
CA GLN A 509 -0.85 14.44 31.54
C GLN A 509 0.08 13.46 30.83
N GLN A 510 1.18 13.96 30.25
CA GLN A 510 2.19 13.13 29.58
C GLN A 510 2.83 12.14 30.56
N ALA A 511 3.15 12.61 31.77
CA ALA A 511 3.69 11.76 32.82
C ALA A 511 2.70 10.67 33.25
N ALA A 512 1.40 10.99 33.35
CA ALA A 512 0.37 10.00 33.67
C ALA A 512 0.25 8.94 32.57
N GLN A 513 0.33 9.30 31.29
CA GLN A 513 0.33 8.35 30.17
C GLN A 513 1.50 7.36 30.29
N ILE A 514 2.72 7.85 30.51
CA ILE A 514 3.90 7.00 30.68
C ILE A 514 3.73 6.03 31.84
N ILE A 515 3.26 6.52 32.99
CA ILE A 515 3.06 5.68 34.18
C ILE A 515 1.98 4.61 33.93
N ASN A 516 0.93 4.93 33.18
CA ASN A 516 -0.11 3.96 32.85
C ASN A 516 0.43 2.83 31.96
N HIS A 517 1.30 3.14 31.00
CA HIS A 517 1.98 2.11 30.19
C HIS A 517 2.91 1.24 31.06
N ILE A 518 3.70 1.84 31.95
CA ILE A 518 4.53 1.10 32.91
C ILE A 518 3.67 0.14 33.75
N LEU A 519 2.51 0.58 34.23
CA LEU A 519 1.60 -0.25 35.03
C LEU A 519 0.94 -1.35 34.18
N TYR A 520 0.63 -1.06 32.91
CA TYR A 520 0.06 -2.03 31.99
C TYR A 520 1.04 -3.17 31.72
N ASP A 521 2.29 -2.86 31.38
CA ASP A 521 3.32 -3.84 31.06
C ASP A 521 3.65 -4.75 32.25
N ASN A 522 3.53 -4.23 33.49
CA ASN A 522 3.71 -5.01 34.71
C ASN A 522 2.47 -5.84 35.13
N SER A 523 1.34 -5.67 34.45
CA SER A 523 0.06 -6.35 34.75
C SER A 523 -0.27 -7.50 33.80
N GLN A 524 0.51 -7.65 32.73
CA GLN A 524 0.58 -8.87 31.92
C GLN A 524 1.63 -9.80 32.51
#